data_AF-A0A367HTA7-F1
#
_entry.id   AF-A0A367HTA7-F1
#
_cell.length_a   1.000
_cell.length_b   1.000
_cell.length_c   1.000
_cell.angle_alpha   90.00
_cell.angle_beta   90.00
_cell.angle_gamma   90.00
#
_symmetry.space_group_name_H-M   'P 1'
#
loop_
_entity.id
_entity.type
_entity.pdbx_description
1 polymer ?
#
loop_
_entity_poly.entity_id
_entity_poly.type
_entity_poly.pdbx_seq_one_letter_code
_entity_poly.pdbx_strand_id
1 'polypeptide(L)'
;MPLHTEINDTATDFPRGVSEFTEVGLATEPSLRVKPPRVALSPVALECELHSTLGIGDSTVVFGRVVHAVVSEEVMVDGHPEITLLRPLSRLGRDEWGTLAAPRELSRVPYTGQAGA
;
A
#
# COMPACT_ATOMS: atom_id res chain seq x y z
N MET A 1 15.04 -4.08 2.36
CA MET A 1 13.61 -3.78 2.17
C MET A 1 12.87 -4.86 2.93
N PRO A 2 12.39 -4.57 4.15
CA PRO A 2 12.17 -5.59 5.16
C PRO A 2 10.95 -6.50 4.94
N LEU A 3 10.12 -6.28 3.91
CA LEU A 3 8.87 -7.03 3.71
C LEU A 3 8.73 -7.69 2.32
N HIS A 4 9.72 -7.60 1.43
CA HIS A 4 9.54 -8.07 0.05
C HIS A 4 9.24 -9.57 -0.04
N THR A 5 10.02 -10.38 0.67
CA THR A 5 9.87 -11.84 0.67
C THR A 5 8.56 -12.23 1.34
N GLU A 6 8.28 -11.63 2.49
CA GLU A 6 7.09 -11.91 3.29
C GLU A 6 5.80 -11.56 2.55
N ILE A 7 5.76 -10.43 1.83
CA ILE A 7 4.63 -10.06 0.97
C ILE A 7 4.37 -11.15 -0.07
N ASN A 8 5.43 -11.69 -0.69
CA ASN A 8 5.28 -12.76 -1.66
C ASN A 8 4.85 -14.09 -1.00
N ASP A 9 5.42 -14.43 0.16
CA ASP A 9 5.15 -15.68 0.86
C ASP A 9 3.69 -15.76 1.36
N THR A 10 3.10 -14.63 1.75
CA THR A 10 1.66 -14.55 2.10
C THR A 10 0.72 -14.83 0.93
N ALA A 11 1.20 -14.84 -0.32
CA ALA A 11 0.41 -15.23 -1.49
C ALA A 11 0.32 -16.74 -1.70
N THR A 12 0.93 -17.53 -0.82
CA THR A 12 0.77 -18.99 -0.78
C THR A 12 -0.73 -19.35 -0.60
N ASP A 13 -1.21 -20.39 -1.31
CA ASP A 13 -2.60 -20.84 -1.25
C ASP A 13 -2.90 -21.60 0.05
N PHE A 14 -2.88 -20.86 1.16
CA PHE A 14 -3.15 -21.40 2.49
C PHE A 14 -4.63 -21.81 2.63
N PRO A 15 -4.93 -22.91 3.35
CA PRO A 15 -6.30 -23.30 3.62
C PRO A 15 -7.10 -22.24 4.40
N ARG A 16 -8.42 -22.22 4.20
CA ARG A 16 -9.34 -21.37 4.96
C ARG A 16 -9.11 -21.51 6.47
N GLY A 17 -8.95 -20.38 7.14
CA GLY A 17 -8.80 -20.31 8.60
C GLY A 17 -7.36 -20.40 9.09
N VAL A 18 -6.40 -20.70 8.20
CA VAL A 18 -4.98 -20.53 8.47
C VAL A 18 -4.64 -19.04 8.30
N SER A 19 -3.90 -18.48 9.26
CA SER A 19 -3.49 -17.08 9.21
C SER A 19 -2.11 -16.96 8.60
N GLU A 20 -2.02 -16.26 7.48
CA GLU A 20 -0.77 -15.99 6.77
C GLU A 20 0.21 -15.19 7.63
N PHE A 21 -0.29 -14.35 8.55
CA PHE A 21 0.55 -13.68 9.55
C PHE A 21 1.34 -14.67 10.39
N THR A 22 0.71 -15.77 10.81
CA THR A 22 1.34 -16.78 11.66
C THR A 22 2.31 -17.62 10.85
N GLU A 23 1.90 -18.08 9.67
CA GLU A 23 2.72 -18.96 8.82
C GLU A 23 3.99 -18.28 8.31
N VAL A 24 3.92 -17.00 7.96
CA VAL A 24 5.07 -16.21 7.45
C VAL A 24 5.85 -15.55 8.59
N GLY A 25 5.34 -15.56 9.82
CA GLY A 25 6.01 -14.96 10.98
C GLY A 25 5.93 -13.43 11.02
N LEU A 26 4.86 -12.84 10.47
CA LEU A 26 4.63 -11.40 10.47
C LEU A 26 4.02 -10.92 11.79
N ALA A 27 4.74 -10.04 12.48
CA ALA A 27 4.21 -9.35 13.64
C ALA A 27 3.05 -8.40 13.25
N THR A 28 2.00 -8.39 14.07
CA THR A 28 0.84 -7.52 13.90
C THR A 28 0.77 -6.48 14.99
N GLU A 29 0.13 -5.35 14.68
CA GLU A 29 -0.20 -4.30 15.65
C GLU A 29 -1.69 -3.93 15.53
N PRO A 30 -2.34 -3.50 16.63
CA PRO A 30 -3.74 -3.11 16.58
C PRO A 30 -3.96 -1.86 15.72
N SER A 31 -5.08 -1.87 14.98
CA SER A 31 -5.62 -0.69 14.32
C SER A 31 -6.32 0.23 15.31
N LEU A 32 -6.38 1.53 15.00
CA LEU A 32 -7.01 2.54 15.85
C LEU A 32 -8.54 2.60 15.68
N ARG A 33 -9.04 2.40 14.47
CA ARG A 33 -10.45 2.64 14.07
C ARG A 33 -11.16 1.40 13.57
N VAL A 34 -10.44 0.33 13.22
CA VAL A 34 -11.01 -0.91 12.67
C VAL A 34 -10.54 -2.15 13.43
N LYS A 35 -11.25 -3.27 13.26
CA LYS A 35 -10.90 -4.55 13.92
C LYS A 35 -9.68 -5.26 13.32
N PRO A 36 -9.50 -5.34 11.99
CA PRO A 36 -8.33 -6.01 11.42
C PRO A 36 -7.04 -5.32 11.86
N PRO A 37 -5.99 -6.08 12.25
CA PRO A 37 -4.72 -5.50 12.64
C PRO A 37 -3.89 -5.04 11.42
N ARG A 38 -2.82 -4.29 11.68
CA ARG A 38 -1.85 -3.82 10.68
C ARG A 38 -0.56 -4.65 10.78
N VAL A 39 0.22 -4.71 9.70
CA VAL A 39 1.57 -5.32 9.71
C VAL A 39 2.51 -4.36 10.45
N ALA A 40 3.04 -4.77 11.60
CA ALA A 40 3.81 -3.89 12.48
C ALA A 40 5.08 -3.32 11.83
N LEU A 41 5.66 -4.04 10.86
CA LEU A 41 6.85 -3.60 10.11
C LEU A 41 6.51 -2.72 8.89
N SER A 42 5.24 -2.51 8.55
CA SER A 42 4.87 -1.67 7.43
C SER A 42 4.93 -0.19 7.85
N PRO A 43 5.71 0.67 7.15
CA PRO A 43 5.83 2.09 7.51
C PRO A 43 4.56 2.87 7.22
N VAL A 44 3.63 2.30 6.45
CA VAL A 44 2.34 2.91 6.11
C VAL A 44 1.22 1.87 6.17
N ALA A 45 0.04 2.29 6.59
CA ALA A 45 -1.16 1.48 6.55
C ALA A 45 -2.40 2.36 6.43
N LEU A 46 -3.40 1.88 5.69
CA LEU A 46 -4.71 2.54 5.57
C LEU A 46 -5.75 1.68 6.25
N GLU A 47 -6.38 2.22 7.28
CA GLU A 47 -7.52 1.60 7.92
C GLU A 47 -8.77 1.97 7.14
N CYS A 48 -9.52 0.96 6.71
CA CYS A 48 -10.65 1.13 5.80
C CYS A 48 -11.90 0.46 6.35
N GLU A 49 -13.04 1.11 6.16
CA GLU A 49 -14.36 0.47 6.24
C GLU A 49 -14.85 0.14 4.84
N LEU A 50 -15.59 -0.97 4.70
CA LEU A 50 -16.20 -1.33 3.42
C LEU A 50 -17.21 -0.26 3.00
N HIS A 51 -17.00 0.35 1.84
CA HIS A 51 -17.96 1.24 1.23
C HIS A 51 -18.92 0.45 0.33
N SER A 52 -18.38 -0.31 -0.64
CA SER A 52 -19.17 -1.12 -1.56
C SER A 52 -18.32 -2.19 -2.26
N THR A 53 -18.97 -3.15 -2.91
CA THR A 53 -18.34 -4.14 -3.79
C THR A 53 -19.03 -4.17 -5.15
N LEU A 54 -18.27 -4.40 -6.22
CA LEU A 54 -18.79 -4.59 -7.57
C LEU A 54 -18.20 -5.87 -8.17
N GLY A 55 -19.06 -6.82 -8.56
CA GLY A 55 -18.65 -8.02 -9.29
C GLY A 55 -18.37 -7.70 -10.75
N ILE A 56 -17.23 -8.18 -11.26
CA ILE A 56 -16.82 -8.05 -12.67
C ILE A 56 -16.25 -9.40 -13.11
N GLY A 57 -17.03 -10.17 -13.87
CA GLY A 57 -16.66 -11.53 -14.23
C GLY A 57 -16.53 -12.43 -13.01
N ASP A 58 -15.36 -13.05 -12.85
CA ASP A 58 -14.96 -13.86 -11.68
C ASP A 58 -14.28 -13.05 -10.58
N SER A 59 -14.14 -11.73 -10.76
CA SER A 59 -13.42 -10.83 -9.87
C SER A 59 -14.38 -9.94 -9.08
N THR A 60 -13.95 -9.51 -7.89
CA THR A 60 -14.68 -8.53 -7.06
C THR A 60 -13.84 -7.28 -6.85
N VAL A 61 -14.35 -6.15 -7.33
CA VAL A 61 -13.79 -4.83 -7.01
C VAL A 61 -14.32 -4.40 -5.65
N VAL A 62 -13.42 -4.08 -4.73
CA VAL A 62 -13.75 -3.62 -3.37
C VAL A 62 -13.43 -2.13 -3.24
N PHE A 63 -14.44 -1.33 -2.89
CA PHE A 63 -14.27 0.08 -2.57
C PHE A 63 -14.19 0.24 -1.05
N GLY A 64 -13.06 0.73 -0.55
CA GLY A 64 -12.83 1.02 0.86
C GLY A 64 -12.87 2.53 1.14
N ARG A 65 -13.51 2.92 2.24
CA ARG A 65 -13.44 4.29 2.77
C ARG A 65 -12.31 4.35 3.80
N VAL A 66 -11.27 5.12 3.51
CA VAL A 66 -10.17 5.35 4.46
C VAL A 66 -10.70 6.13 5.66
N VAL A 67 -10.54 5.56 6.85
CA VAL A 67 -10.99 6.15 8.13
C VAL A 67 -9.82 6.58 9.01
N HIS A 68 -8.63 6.05 8.74
CA HIS A 68 -7.38 6.44 9.37
C HIS A 68 -6.20 6.07 8.46
N ALA A 69 -5.19 6.92 8.42
CA ALA A 69 -3.92 6.64 7.76
C ALA A 69 -2.83 6.66 8.82
N VAL A 70 -2.02 5.60 8.86
CA VAL A 70 -0.86 5.50 9.72
C VAL A 70 0.38 5.63 8.86
N VAL A 71 1.31 6.47 9.31
CA VAL A 71 2.62 6.67 8.69
C VAL A 71 3.66 6.74 9.80
N SER A 72 4.72 5.96 9.67
CA SER A 72 5.88 6.01 10.57
C SER A 72 6.56 7.38 10.45
N GLU A 73 6.92 7.98 11.58
CA GLU A 73 7.68 9.24 11.59
C GLU A 73 9.05 9.10 10.90
N GLU A 74 9.61 7.89 10.87
CA GLU A 74 10.91 7.60 10.23
C GLU A 74 10.91 7.82 8.71
N VAL A 75 9.74 7.81 8.09
CA VAL A 75 9.59 8.04 6.63
C VAL A 75 8.98 9.42 6.32
N MET A 76 8.84 10.28 7.32
CA MET A 76 8.28 11.63 7.15
C MET A 76 9.39 12.67 6.99
N VAL A 77 9.27 13.51 5.97
CA VAL A 77 10.14 14.68 5.74
C VAL A 77 9.23 15.88 5.45
N ASP A 78 9.43 16.98 6.17
CA ASP A 78 8.66 18.22 6.02
C ASP A 78 7.13 18.01 6.02
N GLY A 79 6.66 17.15 6.92
CA GLY A 79 5.24 16.83 7.09
C GLY A 79 4.65 15.93 6.00
N HIS A 80 5.46 15.37 5.11
CA HIS A 80 5.02 14.50 4.01
C HIS A 80 5.76 13.15 4.04
N PRO A 81 5.11 12.05 3.64
CA PRO A 81 5.80 10.77 3.45
C PRO A 81 6.81 10.88 2.31
N GLU A 82 8.08 10.70 2.62
CA GLU A 82 9.18 10.80 1.66
C GLU A 82 9.33 9.48 0.89
N ILE A 83 9.18 9.55 -0.43
CA ILE A 83 9.14 8.37 -1.30
C ILE A 83 10.45 7.56 -1.23
N THR A 84 11.59 8.24 -1.13
CA THR A 84 12.91 7.59 -1.04
C THR A 84 13.14 6.83 0.26
N LEU A 85 12.38 7.15 1.31
CA LEU A 85 12.36 6.41 2.59
C LEU A 85 11.31 5.30 2.57
N LEU A 86 10.13 5.56 2.01
CA LEU A 86 9.06 4.56 1.83
C LEU A 86 9.49 3.39 0.96
N ARG A 87 10.22 3.67 -0.14
CA ARG A 87 10.73 2.68 -1.10
C ARG A 87 9.66 1.64 -1.53
N PRO A 88 8.46 2.05 -1.97
CA PRO A 88 7.38 1.11 -2.23
C PRO A 88 7.75 0.11 -3.33
N LEU A 89 7.20 -1.10 -3.20
CA LEU A 89 7.27 -2.13 -4.23
C LEU A 89 6.15 -1.90 -5.25
N SER A 90 6.43 -2.24 -6.51
CA SER A 90 5.41 -2.37 -7.55
C SER A 90 5.37 -3.80 -8.06
N ARG A 91 4.17 -4.29 -8.39
CA ARG A 91 4.03 -5.56 -9.11
C ARG A 91 4.16 -5.28 -10.61
N LEU A 92 4.99 -6.07 -11.29
CA LEU A 92 5.17 -6.01 -12.74
C LEU A 92 4.45 -7.22 -13.38
N GLY A 93 5.00 -7.78 -14.45
CA GLY A 93 4.47 -8.99 -15.07
C GLY A 93 4.91 -10.25 -14.32
N ARG A 94 4.05 -11.28 -14.25
CA ARG A 94 4.40 -12.60 -13.68
C ARG A 94 4.93 -12.45 -12.25
N ASP A 95 6.11 -12.99 -11.97
CA ASP A 95 6.77 -13.01 -10.66
C ASP A 95 7.78 -11.85 -10.52
N GLU A 96 7.67 -10.83 -11.36
CA GLU A 96 8.58 -9.69 -11.37
C GLU A 96 8.07 -8.57 -10.46
N TRP A 97 8.99 -7.99 -9.69
CA TRP A 97 8.73 -6.90 -8.76
C TRP A 97 9.66 -5.72 -9.07
N GLY A 98 9.08 -4.52 -9.05
CA GLY A 98 9.82 -3.27 -9.16
C GLY A 98 10.14 -2.70 -7.79
N THR A 99 11.31 -2.05 -7.70
CA THR A 99 11.68 -1.19 -6.57
C THR A 99 11.76 0.25 -7.04
N LEU A 100 11.64 1.20 -6.11
CA LEU A 100 11.79 2.62 -6.42
C LEU A 100 13.18 2.91 -7.02
N ALA A 101 13.19 3.38 -8.27
CA ALA A 101 14.36 4.02 -8.87
C ALA A 101 14.52 5.46 -8.37
N ALA A 102 15.67 6.08 -8.61
CA ALA A 102 15.90 7.48 -8.27
C ALA A 102 14.74 8.37 -8.82
N PRO A 103 14.00 9.09 -7.96
CA PRO A 103 12.88 9.91 -8.40
C PRO A 103 13.33 10.97 -9.39
N ARG A 104 12.49 11.21 -10.39
CA ARG A 104 12.65 12.32 -11.33
C ARG A 104 11.56 13.34 -11.04
N GLU A 105 11.96 14.57 -10.77
CA GLU A 105 11.02 15.63 -10.51
C GLU A 105 10.56 16.28 -11.82
N LEU A 106 9.25 16.32 -12.02
CA LEU A 106 8.61 16.95 -13.17
C LEU A 106 7.44 17.79 -12.65
N SER A 107 7.61 19.10 -12.65
CA SER A 107 6.54 20.01 -12.25
C SER A 107 5.41 20.01 -13.29
N ARG A 108 4.16 20.13 -12.81
CA ARG A 108 3.00 20.29 -13.69
C ARG A 108 3.18 21.54 -14.55
N VAL A 109 3.05 21.41 -15.87
CA VAL A 109 2.99 22.56 -16.78
C VAL A 109 1.66 23.28 -16.56
N PRO A 110 1.66 24.55 -16.12
CA PRO A 110 0.42 25.30 -15.94
C PRO A 110 -0.21 25.62 -17.30
N TYR A 111 -1.53 25.57 -17.38
CA TYR A 111 -2.24 26.07 -18.55
C TYR A 111 -2.16 27.60 -18.57
N THR A 112 -1.25 28.14 -19.37
CA THR A 112 -1.22 29.56 -19.70
C THR A 112 -2.08 29.73 -20.94
N GLY A 113 -3.37 30.05 -20.76
CA GLY A 113 -4.31 30.21 -21.88
C GLY A 113 -3.68 31.03 -23.01
N GLN A 114 -3.82 30.55 -24.25
CA GLN A 114 -3.41 31.31 -25.44
C GLN A 114 -4.14 32.66 -25.42
N ALA A 115 -3.39 33.74 -25.26
CA ALA A 115 -3.90 35.08 -25.55
C ALA A 115 -3.93 35.28 -27.09
N GLY A 116 -5.13 35.52 -27.64
CA GLY A 116 -5.40 35.90 -29.04
C GLY A 116 -5.72 34.72 -29.95
N ALA A 117 -6.81 34.64 -30.71
CA ALA A 117 -7.51 35.65 -31.51
C ALA A 117 -6.57 36.45 -32.43
#